data_AF-A0A934DBJ8-F1
#
_entry.id   AF-A0A934DBJ8-F1
#
_cell.length_a   1.000
_cell.length_b   1.000
_cell.length_c   1.000
_cell.angle_alpha   90.00
_cell.angle_beta   90.00
_cell.angle_gamma   90.00
#
_symmetry.space_group_name_H-M   'P 1'
#
loop_
_entity.id
_entity.type
_entity.pdbx_description
1 polymer ?
#
loop_
_entity_poly.entity_id
_entity_poly.type
_entity_poly.pdbx_seq_one_letter_code
_entity_poly.pdbx_strand_id
1 'polypeptide(L)'
;MSEIYIGTSGWQYKHWKSVFYPPDLSQKDWLLYYAKYFDTVEVNVTFYHQMKPTTFQKWRETVGPNFIFSIKGSRFITHIKRLKDCQEAVERFFSAPRAPLNVILWQLPPGMVFDELRLKKFLALLPQGFRHAFEF
;
A
#
# COMPACT_ATOMS: atom_id res chain seq x y z
N MET A 1 -23.89 -1.23 -8.16
CA MET A 1 -23.68 -1.70 -6.77
C MET A 1 -22.24 -1.40 -6.40
N SER A 2 -21.95 -1.04 -5.15
CA SER A 2 -20.58 -0.89 -4.67
C SER A 2 -19.95 -2.27 -4.47
N GLU A 3 -18.75 -2.49 -5.03
CA GLU A 3 -17.97 -3.70 -4.78
C GLU A 3 -17.25 -3.61 -3.42
N ILE A 4 -17.23 -4.71 -2.67
CA ILE A 4 -16.57 -4.80 -1.36
C ILE A 4 -15.42 -5.79 -1.49
N TYR A 5 -14.23 -5.36 -1.10
CA TYR A 5 -13.02 -6.17 -1.10
C TYR A 5 -12.54 -6.36 0.33
N ILE A 6 -12.35 -7.62 0.74
CA ILE A 6 -11.88 -7.99 2.09
C ILE A 6 -10.50 -8.62 1.94
N GLY A 7 -9.58 -8.20 2.80
CA GLY A 7 -8.20 -8.68 2.83
C GLY A 7 -7.48 -8.24 4.10
N THR A 8 -6.17 -8.43 4.14
CA THR A 8 -5.32 -8.14 5.30
C THR A 8 -4.27 -7.06 5.00
N SER A 9 -3.66 -6.54 6.06
CA SER A 9 -2.54 -5.59 6.01
C SER A 9 -1.19 -6.26 5.71
N GLY A 10 -1.15 -7.09 4.67
CA GLY A 10 0.03 -7.85 4.26
C GLY A 10 -0.22 -9.37 4.27
N TRP A 11 0.71 -10.13 3.69
CA TRP A 11 0.59 -11.59 3.51
C TRP A 11 1.85 -12.36 3.93
N GLN A 12 2.88 -11.69 4.45
CA GLN A 12 4.18 -12.32 4.74
C GLN A 12 4.45 -12.44 6.23
N TYR A 13 3.66 -13.27 6.91
CA TYR A 13 3.77 -13.47 8.35
C TYR A 13 4.16 -14.91 8.69
N LYS A 14 5.33 -15.10 9.33
CA LYS A 14 5.82 -16.43 9.71
C LYS A 14 4.88 -17.19 10.64
N HIS A 15 4.20 -16.48 11.53
CA HIS A 15 3.23 -17.08 12.47
C HIS A 15 1.92 -17.54 11.79
N TRP A 16 1.72 -17.24 10.50
CA TRP A 16 0.59 -17.80 9.72
C TRP A 16 0.90 -19.18 9.15
N LYS A 17 2.16 -19.61 9.20
CA LYS A 17 2.55 -20.95 8.78
C LYS A 17 1.88 -21.99 9.69
N SER A 18 1.29 -23.01 9.08
CA SER A 18 0.47 -24.04 9.72
C SER A 18 -0.85 -23.53 10.35
N VAL A 19 -1.20 -22.26 10.18
CA VAL A 19 -2.49 -21.68 10.62
C VAL A 19 -3.34 -21.33 9.40
N PHE A 20 -2.76 -20.55 8.49
CA PHE A 20 -3.36 -20.17 7.20
C PHE A 20 -2.59 -20.78 6.03
N TYR A 21 -1.26 -20.78 6.08
CA TYR A 21 -0.43 -21.41 5.05
C TYR A 21 -0.13 -22.88 5.38
N PRO A 22 -0.15 -23.80 4.40
CA PRO A 22 0.30 -25.16 4.60
C PRO A 22 1.74 -25.24 5.15
N PRO A 23 2.07 -26.23 5.98
CA PRO A 23 3.38 -26.35 6.63
C PRO A 23 4.54 -26.47 5.64
N ASP A 24 4.33 -27.09 4.48
CA ASP A 24 5.39 -27.28 3.48
C ASP A 24 5.36 -26.22 2.38
N LEU A 25 4.47 -25.23 2.47
CA LEU A 25 4.38 -24.16 1.49
C LEU A 25 5.56 -23.19 1.61
N SER A 26 6.31 -23.06 0.53
CA SER A 26 7.43 -22.15 0.45
C SER A 26 6.97 -20.69 0.49
N GLN A 27 7.74 -19.80 1.13
CA GLN A 27 7.33 -18.40 1.33
C GLN A 27 7.10 -17.63 0.01
N LYS A 28 7.81 -17.98 -1.06
CA LYS A 28 7.62 -17.37 -2.38
C LYS A 28 6.21 -17.62 -2.94
N ASP A 29 5.56 -18.72 -2.53
CA ASP A 29 4.24 -19.13 -3.00
C ASP A 29 3.11 -18.61 -2.08
N TRP A 30 3.44 -17.90 -0.99
CA TRP A 30 2.43 -17.40 -0.05
C TRP A 30 1.49 -16.39 -0.67
N LEU A 31 1.97 -15.53 -1.59
CA LEU A 31 1.09 -14.58 -2.28
C LEU A 31 0.09 -15.31 -3.19
N LEU A 32 0.57 -16.30 -3.95
CA LEU A 32 -0.28 -17.13 -4.81
C LEU A 32 -1.32 -17.90 -4.00
N TYR A 33 -0.93 -18.43 -2.84
CA TYR A 33 -1.86 -19.10 -1.93
C TYR A 33 -2.86 -18.13 -1.32
N TYR A 34 -2.41 -16.97 -0.83
CA TYR A 34 -3.26 -15.92 -0.26
C TYR A 34 -4.34 -15.46 -1.24
N ALA A 35 -3.98 -15.30 -2.52
CA ALA A 35 -4.90 -14.89 -3.58
C ALA A 35 -5.98 -15.92 -3.94
N LYS A 36 -5.98 -17.11 -3.33
CA LYS A 36 -7.09 -18.07 -3.43
C LYS A 36 -8.25 -17.74 -2.48
N TYR A 37 -8.00 -16.94 -1.45
CA TYR A 37 -8.95 -16.65 -0.37
C TYR A 37 -9.36 -15.19 -0.30
N PHE A 38 -8.52 -14.29 -0.80
CA PHE A 38 -8.77 -12.85 -0.79
C PHE A 38 -8.48 -12.26 -2.15
N ASP A 39 -9.26 -11.27 -2.53
CA ASP A 39 -9.10 -10.52 -3.79
C ASP A 39 -8.27 -9.25 -3.61
N THR A 40 -7.84 -8.95 -2.38
CA THR A 40 -7.05 -7.76 -2.09
C THR A 40 -6.07 -7.92 -0.95
N VAL A 41 -5.03 -7.08 -0.94
CA VAL A 41 -4.11 -6.93 0.17
C VAL A 41 -3.59 -5.49 0.24
N GLU A 42 -3.36 -5.01 1.46
CA GLU A 42 -2.62 -3.76 1.69
C GLU A 42 -1.11 -4.05 1.82
N VAL A 43 -0.33 -3.39 0.97
CA VAL A 43 1.13 -3.47 0.96
C VAL A 43 1.71 -2.43 1.92
N ASN A 44 2.32 -2.92 2.99
CA ASN A 44 2.92 -2.06 4.02
C ASN A 44 4.41 -1.77 3.81
N VAL A 45 5.13 -2.57 3.02
CA VAL A 45 6.57 -2.35 2.82
C VAL A 45 6.88 -0.99 2.16
N THR A 46 5.94 -0.45 1.37
CA THR A 46 6.05 0.88 0.74
C THR A 46 6.08 2.03 1.74
N PHE A 47 5.57 1.81 2.96
CA PHE A 47 5.66 2.76 4.05
C PHE A 47 7.13 3.01 4.44
N TYR A 48 7.96 1.96 4.42
CA TYR A 48 9.36 2.03 4.84
C TYR A 48 10.34 2.17 3.68
N HIS A 49 10.02 1.59 2.53
CA HIS A 49 10.96 1.46 1.41
C HIS A 49 10.33 1.80 0.07
N GLN A 50 11.13 2.39 -0.83
CA GLN A 50 10.75 2.51 -2.23
C GLN A 50 10.99 1.16 -2.92
N MET A 51 9.91 0.56 -3.41
CA MET A 51 9.96 -0.73 -4.08
C MET A 51 10.36 -0.58 -5.55
N LYS A 52 11.08 -1.57 -6.09
CA LYS A 52 11.43 -1.63 -7.51
C LYS A 52 10.16 -1.92 -8.34
N PRO A 53 10.02 -1.34 -9.55
CA PRO A 53 8.90 -1.66 -10.44
C PRO A 53 8.75 -3.15 -10.73
N THR A 54 9.88 -3.85 -10.89
CA THR A 54 9.92 -5.30 -11.13
C THR A 54 9.31 -6.11 -9.99
N THR A 55 9.30 -5.58 -8.75
CA THR A 55 8.62 -6.25 -7.63
C THR A 55 7.10 -6.20 -7.80
N PHE A 56 6.56 -5.02 -8.15
CA PHE A 56 5.12 -4.89 -8.41
C PHE A 56 4.68 -5.74 -9.60
N GLN A 57 5.50 -5.78 -10.66
CA GLN A 57 5.26 -6.63 -11.82
C GLN A 57 5.15 -8.11 -11.42
N LYS A 58 6.13 -8.63 -10.65
CA LYS A 58 6.13 -10.02 -10.19
C LYS A 58 4.90 -10.35 -9.34
N TRP A 59 4.51 -9.46 -8.42
CA TRP A 59 3.28 -9.65 -7.65
C TRP A 59 2.07 -9.74 -8.56
N ARG A 60 1.99 -8.83 -9.55
CA ARG A 60 0.88 -8.78 -10.48
C ARG A 60 0.78 -10.00 -11.39
N GLU A 61 1.92 -10.55 -11.82
CA GLU A 61 2.01 -11.83 -12.54
C GLU A 61 1.59 -13.01 -11.66
N THR A 62 1.86 -12.95 -10.35
CA THR A 62 1.52 -14.02 -9.40
C THR A 62 0.02 -14.15 -9.16
N VAL A 63 -0.70 -13.03 -9.06
CA VAL A 63 -2.13 -13.02 -8.65
C VAL A 63 -3.11 -12.77 -9.79
N GLY A 64 -2.64 -12.32 -10.95
CA GLY A 64 -3.49 -12.03 -12.09
C GLY A 64 -4.25 -10.69 -11.98
N PRO A 65 -5.15 -10.41 -12.94
CA PRO A 65 -5.69 -9.07 -13.17
C PRO A 65 -6.80 -8.56 -12.28
N ASN A 66 -7.50 -9.47 -11.62
CA ASN A 66 -8.63 -9.11 -10.80
C ASN A 66 -8.22 -8.83 -9.35
N PHE A 67 -6.98 -9.18 -8.97
CA PHE A 67 -6.49 -8.95 -7.62
C PHE A 67 -6.04 -7.50 -7.44
N ILE A 68 -6.49 -6.91 -6.33
CA ILE A 68 -6.33 -5.50 -6.03
C ILE A 68 -5.25 -5.28 -4.99
N PHE A 69 -4.30 -4.40 -5.29
CA PHE A 69 -3.34 -3.91 -4.30
C PHE A 69 -3.73 -2.51 -3.83
N SER A 70 -3.81 -2.33 -2.52
CA SER A 70 -3.65 -1.03 -1.87
C SER A 70 -2.24 -0.92 -1.29
N ILE A 71 -1.75 0.29 -1.07
CA ILE A 71 -0.43 0.49 -0.48
C ILE A 71 -0.48 1.56 0.61
N LYS A 72 0.47 1.53 1.52
CA LYS A 72 0.74 2.67 2.39
C LYS A 72 1.63 3.71 1.72
N GLY A 73 1.26 4.98 1.90
CA GLY A 73 2.08 6.15 1.62
C GLY A 73 3.38 6.12 2.42
N SER A 74 4.41 6.85 1.99
CA SER A 74 5.70 6.82 2.66
C SER A 74 5.63 7.35 4.10
N ARG A 75 6.23 6.63 5.05
CA ARG A 75 6.47 7.08 6.42
C ARG A 75 7.19 8.42 6.47
N PHE A 76 8.11 8.66 5.53
CA PHE A 76 8.81 9.93 5.46
C PHE A 76 7.84 11.10 5.23
N ILE A 77 6.83 10.90 4.39
CA ILE A 77 5.81 11.91 4.10
C ILE A 77 4.87 12.12 5.30
N THR A 78 4.33 11.04 5.87
CA THR A 78 3.27 11.15 6.90
C THR A 78 3.80 11.34 8.31
N HIS A 79 4.89 10.67 8.70
CA HIS A 79 5.40 10.68 10.08
C HIS A 79 6.56 11.64 10.30
N ILE A 80 7.46 11.78 9.31
CA ILE A 80 8.65 12.64 9.45
C ILE A 80 8.35 14.07 9.02
N LYS A 81 7.96 14.26 7.75
CA LYS A 81 7.56 15.56 7.21
C LYS A 81 6.20 16.02 7.72
N ARG A 82 5.36 15.11 8.21
CA ARG A 82 4.01 15.40 8.72
C ARG A 82 3.20 16.26 7.75
N LEU A 83 3.27 15.91 6.47
CA LEU A 83 2.62 16.59 5.33
C LEU A 83 3.15 18.01 5.01
N LYS A 84 4.28 18.44 5.59
CA LYS A 84 4.90 19.75 5.31
C LYS A 84 6.01 19.63 4.27
N ASP A 85 6.04 20.56 3.31
CA ASP A 85 7.11 20.69 2.31
C ASP A 85 7.45 19.33 1.64
N CYS A 86 6.41 18.66 1.15
CA CYS A 86 6.47 17.28 0.66
C CYS A 86 6.60 17.14 -0.86
N GLN A 87 6.76 18.23 -1.63
CA GLN A 87 6.77 18.20 -3.10
C GLN A 87 7.72 17.12 -3.67
N GLU A 88 9.01 17.22 -3.38
CA GLU A 88 10.03 16.27 -3.84
C GLU A 88 9.78 14.84 -3.32
N ALA A 89 9.27 14.71 -2.09
CA ALA A 89 9.00 13.41 -1.50
C ALA A 89 7.82 12.72 -2.20
N VAL A 90 6.79 13.48 -2.57
CA VAL A 90 5.64 13.00 -3.35
C VAL A 90 6.11 12.62 -4.76
N GLU A 91 6.84 13.49 -5.45
CA GLU A 91 7.40 13.20 -6.78
C GLU A 91 8.24 11.92 -6.77
N ARG A 92 9.14 11.78 -5.80
CA ARG A 92 9.95 10.57 -5.64
C ARG A 92 9.11 9.34 -5.34
N PHE A 93 8.05 9.48 -4.54
CA PHE A 93 7.15 8.36 -4.27
C PHE A 93 6.49 7.89 -5.58
N PHE A 94 6.02 8.81 -6.42
CA PHE A 94 5.32 8.48 -7.67
C PHE A 94 6.24 8.21 -8.88
N SER A 95 7.56 8.44 -8.77
CA SER A 95 8.49 8.28 -9.90
C SER A 95 8.69 6.84 -10.38
N ALA A 96 8.38 5.84 -9.55
CA ALA A 96 8.48 4.43 -9.92
C ALA A 96 7.13 3.92 -10.45
N PRO A 97 7.07 3.30 -11.64
CA PRO A 97 5.85 2.66 -12.13
C PRO A 97 5.40 1.57 -11.17
N ARG A 98 4.08 1.52 -10.95
CA ARG A 98 3.44 0.61 -10.00
C ARG A 98 2.44 -0.25 -10.75
N ALA A 99 2.17 -1.46 -10.23
CA ALA A 99 1.00 -2.22 -10.64
C ALA A 99 -0.25 -1.33 -10.52
N PRO A 100 -1.36 -1.59 -11.23
CA PRO A 100 -2.60 -0.83 -11.04
C PRO A 100 -2.96 -0.82 -9.55
N LEU A 101 -2.72 0.32 -8.91
CA LEU A 101 -2.98 0.53 -7.50
C LEU A 101 -4.34 1.18 -7.40
N ASN A 102 -5.25 0.55 -6.67
CA ASN A 102 -6.57 1.12 -6.54
C ASN A 102 -6.61 2.19 -5.47
N VAL A 103 -5.85 2.05 -4.37
CA VAL A 103 -5.87 2.99 -3.24
C VAL A 103 -4.49 3.17 -2.62
N ILE A 104 -4.14 4.41 -2.31
CA ILE A 104 -2.98 4.78 -1.49
C ILE A 104 -3.49 5.28 -0.14
N LEU A 105 -3.14 4.58 0.94
CA LEU A 105 -3.46 4.97 2.31
C LEU A 105 -2.37 5.88 2.88
N TRP A 106 -2.77 7.09 3.24
CA TRP A 106 -1.96 8.06 3.98
C TRP A 106 -2.33 8.01 5.48
N GLN A 107 -1.78 7.02 6.18
CA GLN A 107 -1.93 6.91 7.64
C GLN A 107 -1.02 7.92 8.34
N LEU A 108 -1.62 8.78 9.16
CA LEU A 108 -0.93 9.81 9.95
C LEU A 108 -0.47 9.25 11.31
N PRO A 109 0.59 9.83 11.91
CA PRO A 109 1.06 9.39 13.22
C PRO A 109 0.04 9.70 14.33
N PRO A 110 -0.03 8.85 15.37
CA PRO A 110 -0.90 9.08 16.51
C PRO A 110 -0.57 10.43 17.17
N GLY A 111 -1.61 11.21 17.49
CA GLY A 111 -1.46 12.53 18.12
C GLY A 111 -1.15 13.66 17.14
N MET A 112 -1.17 13.43 15.82
CA MET A 112 -1.19 14.53 14.86
C MET A 112 -2.55 15.22 14.85
N VAL A 113 -2.60 16.42 15.43
CA VAL A 113 -3.80 17.28 15.37
C VAL A 113 -4.13 17.61 13.91
N PHE A 114 -5.42 17.50 13.58
CA PHE A 114 -5.95 17.88 12.28
C PHE A 114 -5.65 19.36 11.98
N ASP A 115 -5.14 19.61 10.78
CA ASP A 115 -4.78 20.94 10.28
C ASP A 115 -5.26 21.03 8.83
N GLU A 116 -6.40 21.69 8.63
CA GLU A 116 -7.08 21.76 7.35
C GLU A 116 -6.21 22.39 6.26
N LEU A 117 -5.51 23.48 6.59
CA LEU A 117 -4.67 24.20 5.63
C LEU A 117 -3.50 23.32 5.19
N ARG A 118 -2.89 22.60 6.14
CA ARG A 118 -1.81 21.67 5.83
C ARG A 118 -2.30 20.52 4.96
N LEU A 119 -3.45 19.93 5.28
CA LEU A 119 -4.03 18.86 4.47
C LEU A 119 -4.35 19.36 3.06
N LYS A 120 -4.99 20.53 2.91
CA LYS A 120 -5.28 21.13 1.60
C LYS A 120 -4.02 21.33 0.76
N LYS A 121 -2.96 21.87 1.36
CA LYS A 121 -1.66 22.06 0.68
C LYS A 121 -1.07 20.72 0.23
N PHE A 122 -1.12 19.69 1.06
CA PHE A 122 -0.62 18.37 0.71
C PHE A 122 -1.46 17.70 -0.39
N LEU A 123 -2.79 17.79 -0.31
CA LEU A 123 -3.71 17.25 -1.31
C LEU A 123 -3.45 17.86 -2.70
N ALA A 124 -3.10 19.15 -2.77
CA ALA A 124 -2.75 19.82 -4.02
C ALA A 124 -1.46 19.27 -4.68
N LEU A 125 -0.62 18.54 -3.93
CA LEU A 125 0.59 17.90 -4.47
C LEU A 125 0.32 16.50 -5.04
N LEU A 126 -0.81 15.88 -4.67
CA LEU A 126 -1.09 14.50 -5.05
C LEU A 126 -1.50 14.41 -6.52
N PRO A 127 -0.93 13.45 -7.28
CA PRO A 127 -1.26 13.29 -8.68
C PRO A 127 -2.70 12.79 -8.85
N GLN A 128 -3.32 13.20 -9.95
CA GLN A 128 -4.61 12.67 -10.37
C GLN A 128 -4.47 11.21 -10.85
N GLY A 129 -5.59 10.49 -10.93
CA GLY A 129 -5.64 9.11 -11.43
C GLY A 129 -5.44 8.04 -10.36
N PHE A 130 -5.15 8.42 -9.11
CA PHE A 130 -5.11 7.51 -7.96
C PHE A 130 -6.23 7.83 -6.97
N ARG A 131 -6.76 6.81 -6.28
CA ARG A 131 -7.58 7.06 -5.09
C ARG A 131 -6.68 7.20 -3.88
N HIS A 132 -6.95 8.21 -3.07
CA HIS A 132 -6.22 8.46 -1.83
C HIS A 132 -7.18 8.30 -0.65
N ALA A 133 -6.75 7.55 0.36
CA ALA A 133 -7.43 7.43 1.64
C ALA A 133 -6.57 8.06 2.73
N PHE A 134 -7.18 8.68 3.72
CA PHE A 134 -6.49 9.26 4.87
C PHE A 134 -7.03 8.65 6.16
N GLU A 135 -6.12 8.32 7.06
CA GLU A 135 -6.41 7.79 8.39
C GLU A 135 -5.69 8.69 9.41
N PHE A 136 -6.43 9.14 10.43
CA PHE A 136 -6.02 10.16 11.41
C PHE A 136 -5.76 9.55 12.78
#